data_AF-A0A521MJV7-F1
#
_entry.id   AF-A0A521MJV7-F1
#
_cell.length_a   1.000
_cell.length_b   1.000
_cell.length_c   1.000
_cell.angle_alpha   90.00
_cell.angle_beta   90.00
_cell.angle_gamma   90.00
#
_symmetry.space_group_name_H-M   'P 1'
#
loop_
_entity.id
_entity.type
_entity.pdbx_description
1 polymer ?
#
loop_
_entity_poly.entity_id
_entity_poly.type
_entity_poly.pdbx_seq_one_letter_code
_entity_poly.pdbx_strand_id
1 'polypeptide(L)'
;MKSKIYLLMAMGSLAIFSCVSPKKLEEEKAKYTELSGNYLALQAKYRDLQDELKRCQNESTARISDLTTRKAALESQIADMTKQIDYLKQNNNTVLNQLKDLSVVTGAQAESIKKSLDNIGAKDMYIRDLQGSIARKDSLNMALVMNLKGAIGNLDDKDINIKVDKGVVYVDISDKLLFKSGSYEVTDRAKEVLGKVAKVLNNQPEIEFQVEGHTDSVPIKSPGILDNWDLSVKRATTVVRILQDTYGLDPKRMTAAGRSQYVPLADNGTPEGRAANRRTRIVILPQLDQFFKLLETKK
;
A
#
# COMPACT_ATOMS: atom_id res chain seq x y z
N MET A 1 8.79 -28.10 92.79
CA MET A 1 9.31 -28.64 91.52
C MET A 1 8.46 -28.38 90.27
N LYS A 2 7.27 -27.75 90.34
CA LYS A 2 6.41 -27.53 89.15
C LYS A 2 6.64 -26.22 88.39
N SER A 3 7.27 -25.20 88.98
CA SER A 3 7.50 -23.89 88.32
C SER A 3 8.70 -23.87 87.35
N LYS A 4 9.74 -24.68 87.59
CA LYS A 4 10.92 -24.77 86.69
C LYS A 4 10.64 -25.48 85.36
N ILE A 5 9.59 -26.30 85.29
CA ILE A 5 9.20 -27.05 84.08
C ILE A 5 8.47 -26.15 83.07
N TYR A 6 7.64 -25.21 83.56
CA TYR A 6 6.93 -24.27 82.68
C TYR A 6 7.86 -23.18 82.10
N LEU A 7 8.91 -22.79 82.81
CA LEU A 7 9.91 -21.83 82.31
C LEU A 7 10.79 -22.44 81.20
N LEU A 8 11.07 -23.75 81.28
CA LEU A 8 11.79 -24.50 80.24
C LEU A 8 10.92 -24.79 79.02
N MET A 9 9.60 -25.00 79.18
CA MET A 9 8.68 -25.12 78.05
C MET A 9 8.36 -23.79 77.36
N ALA A 10 8.46 -22.65 78.06
CA ALA A 10 8.24 -21.32 77.48
C ALA A 10 9.47 -20.77 76.71
N MET A 11 10.69 -21.21 77.04
CA MET A 11 11.89 -20.88 76.25
C MET A 11 12.10 -21.80 75.04
N GLY A 12 11.51 -23.00 75.04
CA GLY A 12 11.57 -23.92 73.89
C GLY A 12 10.65 -23.55 72.72
N SER A 13 9.62 -22.75 72.97
CA SER A 13 8.61 -22.37 71.96
C SER A 13 8.95 -21.12 71.15
N LEU A 14 10.01 -20.37 71.51
CA LEU A 14 10.50 -19.22 70.74
C LEU A 14 11.68 -19.55 69.79
N ALA A 15 12.19 -20.78 69.78
CA ALA A 15 13.33 -21.18 68.96
C ALA A 15 12.94 -21.90 67.65
N ILE A 16 11.66 -21.90 67.27
CA ILE A 16 11.20 -22.42 65.97
C ILE A 16 11.18 -21.27 64.95
N PHE A 17 12.31 -20.60 64.80
CA PHE A 17 12.52 -19.72 63.65
C PHE A 17 12.50 -20.58 62.39
N SER A 18 11.70 -20.14 61.41
CA SER A 18 11.57 -20.73 60.08
C SER A 18 12.91 -20.69 59.32
N CYS A 19 13.79 -21.64 59.58
CA CYS A 19 15.04 -21.77 58.85
C CYS A 19 14.75 -22.46 57.51
N VAL A 20 14.57 -21.67 56.45
CA VAL A 20 14.66 -22.16 55.06
C VAL A 20 16.05 -22.78 54.89
N SER A 21 16.13 -23.99 54.33
CA SER A 21 17.41 -24.68 54.11
C SER A 21 18.38 -23.77 53.32
N PRO A 22 19.67 -23.66 53.69
CA PRO A 22 20.63 -22.75 53.04
C PRO A 22 20.67 -22.89 51.51
N LYS A 23 20.48 -24.12 51.00
CA LYS A 23 20.41 -24.41 49.56
C LYS A 23 19.22 -23.73 48.86
N LYS A 24 18.03 -23.74 49.48
CA LYS A 24 16.84 -23.04 48.96
C LYS A 24 16.99 -21.52 49.03
N LEU A 25 17.68 -21.01 50.06
CA LEU A 25 17.97 -19.58 50.18
C LEU A 25 18.91 -19.11 49.05
N GLU A 26 19.97 -19.86 48.77
CA GLU A 26 20.90 -19.54 47.67
C GLU A 26 20.24 -19.67 46.29
N GLU A 27 19.38 -20.66 46.08
CA GLU A 27 18.61 -20.81 44.83
C GLU A 27 17.64 -19.64 44.61
N GLU A 28 16.93 -19.19 45.65
CA GLU A 28 16.04 -18.03 45.56
C GLU A 28 16.80 -16.71 45.39
N LYS A 29 17.96 -16.55 46.02
CA LYS A 29 18.86 -15.41 45.76
C LYS A 29 19.34 -15.40 44.31
N ALA A 30 19.73 -16.54 43.76
CA ALA A 30 20.16 -16.65 42.37
C ALA A 30 19.03 -16.25 41.40
N LYS A 31 17.79 -16.73 41.64
CA LYS A 31 16.61 -16.32 40.87
C LYS A 31 16.32 -14.83 40.99
N TYR A 32 16.45 -14.26 42.19
CA TYR A 32 16.27 -12.82 42.39
C TYR A 32 17.33 -12.00 41.65
N THR A 33 18.59 -12.42 41.67
CA THR A 33 19.67 -11.78 40.91
C THR A 33 19.44 -11.86 39.40
N GLU A 34 19.01 -13.03 38.89
CA GLU A 34 18.66 -13.21 37.48
C GLU A 34 17.47 -12.34 37.07
N LEU A 35 16.39 -12.34 37.87
CA LEU A 35 15.19 -11.54 37.62
C LEU A 35 15.49 -10.03 37.66
N SER A 36 16.31 -9.59 38.62
CA SER A 36 16.78 -8.21 38.73
C SER A 36 17.63 -7.80 37.52
N GLY A 37 18.52 -8.69 37.05
CA GLY A 37 19.29 -8.49 35.82
C GLY A 37 18.40 -8.40 34.57
N ASN A 38 17.41 -9.27 34.46
CA ASN A 38 16.43 -9.26 33.37
C ASN A 38 15.56 -7.99 33.38
N TYR A 39 15.15 -7.52 34.56
CA TYR A 39 14.42 -6.26 34.71
C TYR A 39 15.26 -5.06 34.24
N LEU A 40 16.54 -5.02 34.62
CA LEU A 40 17.46 -3.97 34.19
C LEU A 40 17.68 -3.98 32.66
N ALA A 41 17.83 -5.17 32.07
CA ALA A 41 17.96 -5.33 30.62
C ALA A 41 16.68 -4.92 29.88
N LEU A 42 15.50 -5.23 30.43
CA LEU A 42 14.22 -4.81 29.87
C LEU A 42 14.05 -3.28 29.95
N GLN A 43 14.46 -2.68 31.06
CA GLN A 43 14.43 -1.22 31.24
C GLN A 43 15.37 -0.51 30.25
N ALA A 44 16.56 -1.07 29.99
CA ALA A 44 17.47 -0.55 28.97
C ALA A 44 16.84 -0.62 27.56
N LYS A 45 16.27 -1.77 27.17
CA LYS A 45 15.57 -1.92 25.90
C LYS A 45 14.39 -0.95 25.75
N TYR A 46 13.64 -0.73 26.83
CA TYR A 46 12.54 0.23 26.82
C TYR A 46 13.04 1.66 26.57
N ARG A 47 14.16 2.05 27.18
CA ARG A 47 14.77 3.36 26.94
C ARG A 47 15.25 3.51 25.50
N ASP A 48 15.93 2.49 24.97
CA ASP A 48 16.43 2.51 23.58
C ASP A 48 15.27 2.62 22.58
N LEU A 49 14.17 1.89 22.82
CA LEU A 49 12.97 1.96 21.99
C LEU A 49 12.30 3.35 22.07
N GLN A 50 12.30 3.98 23.24
CA GLN A 50 11.78 5.35 23.39
C GLN A 50 12.64 6.38 22.63
N ASP A 51 13.96 6.21 22.64
CA ASP A 51 14.88 7.09 21.92
C ASP A 51 14.77 6.90 20.40
N GLU A 52 14.63 5.66 19.93
CA GLU A 52 14.39 5.34 18.53
C GLU A 52 13.05 5.88 18.04
N LEU A 53 11.99 5.77 18.84
CA LEU A 53 10.67 6.34 18.55
C LEU A 53 10.76 7.87 18.39
N LYS A 54 11.46 8.56 19.30
CA LYS A 54 11.68 10.00 19.21
C LYS A 54 12.47 10.37 17.95
N ARG A 55 13.50 9.60 17.61
CA ARG A 55 14.29 9.85 16.39
C ARG A 55 13.42 9.71 15.14
N CYS A 56 12.63 8.64 15.05
CA CYS A 56 11.70 8.42 13.94
C CYS A 56 10.65 9.54 13.83
N GLN A 57 10.11 10.01 14.96
CA GLN A 57 9.17 11.13 14.98
C GLN A 57 9.79 12.43 14.49
N ASN A 58 11.02 12.73 14.92
CA ASN A 58 11.75 13.92 14.48
C ASN A 58 12.06 13.87 12.98
N GLU A 59 12.55 12.74 12.48
CA GLU A 59 12.80 12.52 11.05
C GLU A 59 11.52 12.65 10.22
N SER A 60 10.40 12.07 10.69
CA SER A 60 9.10 12.20 10.03
C SER A 60 8.63 13.65 9.98
N THR A 61 8.77 14.39 11.09
CA THR A 61 8.35 15.80 11.19
C THR A 61 9.18 16.68 10.26
N ALA A 62 10.50 16.44 10.19
CA ALA A 62 11.40 17.14 9.28
C ALA A 62 11.03 16.88 7.80
N ARG A 63 10.74 15.61 7.43
CA ARG A 63 10.30 15.26 6.07
C ARG A 63 8.97 15.91 5.71
N ILE A 64 8.00 15.93 6.63
CA ILE A 64 6.71 16.58 6.41
C ILE A 64 6.91 18.09 6.17
N SER A 65 7.78 18.74 6.94
CA SER A 65 8.09 20.16 6.73
C SER A 65 8.71 20.41 5.36
N ASP A 66 9.71 19.61 4.95
CA ASP A 66 10.36 19.75 3.64
C ASP A 66 9.37 19.57 2.48
N LEU A 67 8.54 18.53 2.56
CA LEU A 67 7.50 18.27 1.57
C LEU A 67 6.47 19.41 1.51
N THR A 68 6.12 20.00 2.64
CA THR A 68 5.19 21.13 2.71
C THR A 68 5.78 22.37 2.04
N THR A 69 7.05 22.69 2.32
CA THR A 69 7.75 23.80 1.66
C THR A 69 7.87 23.59 0.15
N ARG A 70 8.21 22.37 -0.28
CA ARG A 70 8.33 22.04 -1.71
C ARG A 70 6.99 22.09 -2.43
N LYS A 71 5.91 21.65 -1.78
CA LYS A 71 4.55 21.80 -2.29
C LYS A 71 4.18 23.26 -2.51
N ALA A 72 4.42 24.12 -1.51
CA ALA A 72 4.13 25.56 -1.64
C ALA A 72 4.93 26.21 -2.78
N ALA A 73 6.19 25.83 -2.96
CA ALA A 73 7.02 26.31 -4.07
C ALA A 73 6.46 25.88 -5.44
N LEU A 74 6.04 24.62 -5.59
CA LEU A 74 5.42 24.12 -6.82
C LEU A 74 4.08 24.80 -7.10
N GLU A 75 3.25 25.03 -6.08
CA GLU A 75 1.99 25.78 -6.21
C GLU A 75 2.24 27.22 -6.69
N SER A 76 3.28 27.89 -6.17
CA SER A 76 3.69 29.20 -6.66
C SER A 76 4.17 29.17 -8.11
N GLN A 77 4.89 28.14 -8.55
CA GLN A 77 5.31 27.99 -9.95
C GLN A 77 4.11 27.76 -10.88
N ILE A 78 3.14 26.95 -10.48
CA ILE A 78 1.91 26.72 -11.24
C ILE A 78 1.11 28.03 -11.36
N ALA A 79 0.99 28.80 -10.29
CA ALA A 79 0.34 30.11 -10.32
C ALA A 79 1.05 31.09 -11.28
N ASP A 80 2.39 31.11 -11.28
CA ASP A 80 3.15 31.95 -12.21
C ASP A 80 2.97 31.53 -13.67
N MET A 81 3.09 30.23 -13.96
CA MET A 81 2.85 29.68 -15.31
C MET A 81 1.43 29.98 -15.80
N THR A 82 0.43 29.89 -14.91
CA THR A 82 -0.96 30.22 -15.25
C THR A 82 -1.09 31.70 -15.63
N LYS A 83 -0.46 32.60 -14.88
CA LYS A 83 -0.41 34.03 -15.23
C LYS A 83 0.29 34.28 -16.57
N GLN A 84 1.37 33.56 -16.87
CA GLN A 84 2.04 33.66 -18.16
C GLN A 84 1.14 33.21 -19.31
N ILE A 85 0.38 32.11 -19.13
CA ILE A 85 -0.60 31.64 -20.12
C ILE A 85 -1.69 32.69 -20.33
N ASP A 86 -2.24 33.25 -19.26
CA ASP A 86 -3.28 34.28 -19.35
C ASP A 86 -2.76 35.55 -20.04
N TYR A 87 -1.54 35.97 -19.72
CA TYR A 87 -0.85 37.07 -20.39
C TYR A 87 -0.67 36.80 -21.89
N LEU A 88 -0.19 35.62 -22.27
CA LEU A 88 -0.03 35.23 -23.67
C LEU A 88 -1.38 35.17 -24.41
N LYS A 89 -2.43 34.66 -23.76
CA LYS A 89 -3.78 34.65 -24.31
C LYS A 89 -4.30 36.07 -24.55
N GLN A 90 -4.12 36.96 -23.57
CA GLN A 90 -4.54 38.35 -23.68
C GLN A 90 -3.75 39.10 -24.77
N ASN A 91 -2.44 38.85 -24.87
CA ASN A 91 -1.60 39.42 -25.90
C ASN A 91 -2.02 38.92 -27.30
N ASN A 92 -2.25 37.61 -27.46
CA ASN A 92 -2.77 37.06 -28.71
C ASN A 92 -4.12 37.68 -29.09
N ASN A 93 -5.05 37.85 -28.14
CA ASN A 93 -6.31 38.53 -28.40
C ASN A 93 -6.13 40.00 -28.81
N THR A 94 -5.15 40.69 -28.22
CA THR A 94 -4.84 42.09 -28.56
C THR A 94 -4.25 42.19 -29.97
N VAL A 95 -3.30 41.33 -30.32
CA VAL A 95 -2.73 41.23 -31.67
C VAL A 95 -3.82 40.88 -32.69
N LEU A 96 -4.73 39.95 -32.36
CA LEU A 96 -5.86 39.60 -33.23
C LEU A 96 -6.80 40.79 -33.46
N ASN A 97 -7.10 41.57 -32.43
CA ASN A 97 -7.92 42.77 -32.56
C ASN A 97 -7.21 43.87 -33.38
N GLN A 98 -5.92 44.09 -33.15
CA GLN A 98 -5.13 45.02 -33.95
C GLN A 98 -5.02 44.58 -35.42
N LEU A 99 -4.87 43.28 -35.68
CA LEU A 99 -4.89 42.71 -37.03
C LEU A 99 -6.27 42.84 -37.68
N LYS A 100 -7.36 42.68 -36.91
CA LYS A 100 -8.72 42.92 -37.38
C LYS A 100 -8.92 44.39 -37.78
N ASP A 101 -8.39 45.33 -36.99
CA ASP A 101 -8.45 46.76 -37.29
C ASP A 101 -7.53 47.15 -38.47
N LEU A 102 -6.40 46.45 -38.64
CA LEU A 102 -5.54 46.54 -39.83
C LEU A 102 -6.13 45.81 -41.06
N SER A 103 -7.15 44.96 -40.89
CA SER A 103 -7.78 44.14 -41.94
C SER A 103 -8.82 44.89 -42.78
N VAL A 104 -8.56 46.17 -43.07
CA VAL A 104 -9.07 46.78 -44.31
C VAL A 104 -8.36 46.16 -45.55
N VAL A 105 -7.59 45.08 -45.39
CA VAL A 105 -6.89 44.38 -46.48
C VAL A 105 -7.14 42.85 -46.46
N THR A 106 -7.98 42.41 -47.40
CA THR A 106 -8.21 41.05 -47.97
C THR A 106 -8.81 39.94 -47.08
N GLY A 107 -10.06 39.57 -47.38
CA GLY A 107 -10.84 38.54 -46.65
C GLY A 107 -10.26 37.12 -46.59
N ALA A 108 -9.25 36.79 -47.39
CA ALA A 108 -8.61 35.47 -47.37
C ALA A 108 -7.75 35.24 -46.11
N GLN A 109 -7.11 36.28 -45.57
CA GLN A 109 -6.31 36.18 -44.35
C GLN A 109 -7.22 36.12 -43.10
N ALA A 110 -8.31 36.88 -43.08
CA ALA A 110 -9.32 36.82 -42.03
C ALA A 110 -9.95 35.41 -41.91
N GLU A 111 -10.20 34.73 -43.02
CA GLU A 111 -10.72 33.36 -43.04
C GLU A 111 -9.72 32.34 -42.46
N SER A 112 -8.42 32.48 -42.77
CA SER A 112 -7.37 31.58 -42.23
C SER A 112 -7.16 31.73 -40.72
N ILE A 113 -7.30 32.96 -40.22
CA ILE A 113 -7.23 33.30 -38.80
C ILE A 113 -8.47 32.79 -38.07
N LYS A 114 -9.66 32.96 -38.66
CA LYS A 114 -10.92 32.40 -38.15
C LYS A 114 -10.86 30.87 -38.01
N LYS A 115 -10.36 30.16 -39.02
CA LYS A 115 -10.13 28.71 -38.94
C LYS A 115 -9.15 28.32 -37.81
N SER A 116 -8.10 29.11 -37.60
CA SER A 116 -7.14 28.85 -36.53
C SER A 116 -7.75 29.10 -35.14
N LEU A 117 -8.59 30.14 -35.00
CA LEU A 117 -9.37 30.42 -33.79
C LEU A 117 -10.40 29.33 -33.49
N ASP A 118 -11.13 28.85 -34.50
CA ASP A 118 -12.09 27.74 -34.34
C ASP A 118 -11.36 26.46 -33.91
N ASN A 119 -10.18 26.19 -34.49
CA ASN A 119 -9.33 25.06 -34.09
C ASN A 119 -8.79 25.18 -32.66
N ILE A 120 -8.45 26.38 -32.19
CA ILE A 120 -7.99 26.61 -30.81
C ILE A 120 -9.16 26.47 -29.84
N GLY A 121 -10.33 27.04 -30.16
CA GLY A 121 -11.55 26.87 -29.37
C GLY A 121 -11.95 25.40 -29.23
N ALA A 122 -11.87 24.63 -30.31
CA ALA A 122 -12.11 23.18 -30.29
C ALA A 122 -11.10 22.44 -29.39
N LYS A 123 -9.82 22.81 -29.44
CA LYS A 123 -8.77 22.23 -28.56
C LYS A 123 -8.96 22.61 -27.10
N ASP A 124 -9.38 23.84 -26.79
CA ASP A 124 -9.66 24.28 -25.42
C ASP A 124 -10.87 23.53 -24.82
N MET A 125 -11.92 23.27 -25.60
CA MET A 125 -13.04 22.42 -25.17
C MET A 125 -12.58 20.98 -24.92
N TYR A 126 -11.76 20.43 -25.81
CA TYR A 126 -11.18 19.10 -25.67
C TYR A 126 -10.29 18.96 -24.42
N ILE A 127 -9.46 19.97 -24.12
CA ILE A 127 -8.64 20.00 -22.90
C ILE A 127 -9.53 20.01 -21.64
N ARG A 128 -10.61 20.80 -21.63
CA ARG A 128 -11.54 20.81 -20.49
C ARG A 128 -12.25 19.48 -20.31
N ASP A 129 -12.67 18.83 -21.40
CA ASP A 129 -13.31 17.51 -21.33
C ASP A 129 -12.33 16.43 -20.84
N LEU A 130 -11.08 16.47 -21.31
CA LEU A 130 -10.01 15.61 -20.79
C LEU A 130 -9.77 15.83 -19.29
N GLN A 131 -9.68 17.09 -18.85
CA GLN A 131 -9.50 17.42 -17.42
C GLN A 131 -10.67 16.90 -16.58
N GLY A 132 -11.92 17.05 -17.05
CA GLY A 132 -13.10 16.50 -16.37
C GLY A 132 -13.09 14.97 -16.32
N SER A 133 -12.65 14.32 -17.39
CA SER A 133 -12.53 12.87 -17.46
C SER A 133 -11.41 12.32 -16.55
N ILE A 134 -10.29 13.03 -16.41
CA ILE A 134 -9.22 12.72 -15.45
C ILE A 134 -9.74 12.82 -14.02
N ALA A 135 -10.45 13.91 -13.68
CA ALA A 135 -11.01 14.09 -12.33
C ALA A 135 -12.02 12.98 -11.96
N ARG A 136 -12.85 12.55 -12.92
CA ARG A 136 -13.76 11.40 -12.76
C ARG A 136 -13.00 10.11 -12.49
N LYS A 137 -11.95 9.81 -13.28
CA LYS A 137 -11.09 8.63 -13.08
C LYS A 137 -10.48 8.60 -11.68
N ASP A 138 -9.94 9.72 -11.21
CA ASP A 138 -9.29 9.80 -9.89
C ASP A 138 -10.31 9.58 -8.76
N SER A 139 -11.53 10.11 -8.90
CA SER A 139 -12.61 9.91 -7.94
C SER A 139 -13.05 8.44 -7.86
N LEU A 140 -13.16 7.75 -9.01
CA LEU A 140 -13.50 6.32 -9.06
C LEU A 140 -12.41 5.45 -8.43
N ASN A 141 -11.15 5.73 -8.76
CA ASN A 141 -10.00 5.02 -8.18
C ASN A 141 -9.96 5.21 -6.66
N MET A 142 -10.23 6.41 -6.16
CA MET A 142 -10.27 6.68 -4.73
C MET A 142 -11.42 5.94 -4.03
N ALA A 143 -12.62 5.94 -4.63
CA ALA A 143 -13.76 5.20 -4.09
C ALA A 143 -13.47 3.69 -4.03
N LEU A 144 -12.83 3.13 -5.05
CA LEU A 144 -12.40 1.74 -5.06
C LEU A 144 -11.42 1.44 -3.92
N VAL A 145 -10.41 2.29 -3.73
CA VAL A 145 -9.43 2.13 -2.65
C VAL A 145 -10.09 2.22 -1.28
N MET A 146 -11.01 3.15 -1.08
CA MET A 146 -11.78 3.27 0.17
C MET A 146 -12.63 2.02 0.42
N ASN A 147 -13.30 1.49 -0.60
CA ASN A 147 -14.09 0.27 -0.49
C ASN A 147 -13.21 -0.96 -0.20
N LEU A 148 -12.06 -1.09 -0.86
CA LEU A 148 -11.10 -2.16 -0.60
C LEU A 148 -10.55 -2.06 0.82
N LYS A 149 -10.10 -0.87 1.26
CA LYS A 149 -9.63 -0.64 2.63
C LYS A 149 -10.72 -0.90 3.66
N GLY A 150 -11.95 -0.48 3.42
CA GLY A 150 -13.08 -0.73 4.32
C GLY A 150 -13.45 -2.21 4.42
N ALA A 151 -13.44 -2.94 3.31
CA ALA A 151 -13.73 -4.38 3.31
C ALA A 151 -12.60 -5.19 3.99
N ILE A 152 -11.35 -4.74 3.81
CA ILE A 152 -10.15 -5.45 4.23
C ILE A 152 -9.68 -5.07 5.65
N GLY A 153 -9.94 -3.84 6.11
CA GLY A 153 -9.30 -3.16 7.27
C GLY A 153 -9.43 -3.81 8.66
N ASN A 154 -10.00 -5.00 8.76
CA ASN A 154 -9.95 -5.84 9.97
C ASN A 154 -8.86 -6.94 9.87
N LEU A 155 -8.00 -6.89 8.86
CA LEU A 155 -6.89 -7.81 8.63
C LEU A 155 -5.58 -7.09 8.98
N ASP A 156 -4.66 -7.82 9.61
CA ASP A 156 -3.37 -7.29 10.07
C ASP A 156 -2.67 -6.50 8.95
N ASP A 157 -2.38 -5.21 9.18
CA ASP A 157 -1.87 -4.25 8.16
C ASP A 157 -0.55 -4.71 7.51
N LYS A 158 0.13 -5.71 8.09
CA LYS A 158 1.37 -6.29 7.57
C LYS A 158 1.17 -7.26 6.42
N ASP A 159 0.01 -7.91 6.33
CA ASP A 159 -0.24 -8.97 5.35
C ASP A 159 -0.95 -8.47 4.08
N ILE A 160 -1.57 -7.28 4.11
CA ILE A 160 -2.27 -6.70 2.96
C ILE A 160 -1.91 -5.23 2.83
N ASN A 161 -1.44 -4.83 1.65
CA ASN A 161 -1.06 -3.46 1.34
C ASN A 161 -1.74 -2.98 0.05
N ILE A 162 -2.46 -1.86 0.13
CA ILE A 162 -3.17 -1.27 -1.02
C ILE A 162 -2.48 0.04 -1.42
N LYS A 163 -2.01 0.11 -2.67
CA LYS A 163 -1.32 1.26 -3.25
C LYS A 163 -2.01 1.72 -4.53
N VAL A 164 -1.96 3.02 -4.80
CA VAL A 164 -2.37 3.60 -6.08
C VAL A 164 -1.15 4.21 -6.71
N ASP A 165 -0.84 3.82 -7.94
CA ASP A 165 0.24 4.44 -8.72
C ASP A 165 -0.23 4.65 -10.16
N LYS A 166 -0.08 5.88 -10.67
CA LYS A 166 -0.49 6.30 -12.03
C LYS A 166 -1.91 5.88 -12.43
N GLY A 167 -2.83 5.89 -11.47
CA GLY A 167 -4.23 5.52 -11.69
C GLY A 167 -4.47 4.01 -11.87
N VAL A 168 -3.50 3.18 -11.48
CA VAL A 168 -3.62 1.72 -11.31
C VAL A 168 -3.67 1.43 -9.81
N VAL A 169 -4.60 0.56 -9.39
CA VAL A 169 -4.71 0.15 -7.98
C VAL A 169 -4.04 -1.22 -7.81
N TYR A 170 -3.12 -1.30 -6.86
CA TYR A 170 -2.38 -2.50 -6.51
C TYR A 170 -2.82 -2.98 -5.13
N VAL A 171 -3.29 -4.22 -5.05
CA VAL A 171 -3.57 -4.91 -3.80
C VAL A 171 -2.53 -6.00 -3.62
N ASP A 172 -1.49 -5.71 -2.85
CA ASP A 172 -0.45 -6.67 -2.49
C ASP A 172 -0.92 -7.50 -1.28
N ILE A 173 -0.95 -8.82 -1.43
CA ILE A 173 -1.31 -9.76 -0.38
C ILE A 173 -0.13 -10.70 -0.14
N SER A 174 0.29 -10.82 1.11
CA SER A 174 1.36 -11.71 1.57
C SER A 174 1.08 -13.16 1.18
N ASP A 175 2.07 -13.84 0.61
CA ASP A 175 1.92 -15.25 0.25
C ASP A 175 1.75 -16.15 1.48
N LYS A 176 2.26 -15.75 2.66
CA LYS A 176 2.06 -16.50 3.91
C LYS A 176 0.58 -16.53 4.32
N LEU A 177 -0.15 -15.46 4.00
CA LEU A 177 -1.59 -15.40 4.24
C LEU A 177 -2.34 -16.28 3.24
N LEU A 178 -1.93 -16.26 1.97
CA LEU A 178 -2.66 -16.92 0.90
C LEU A 178 -2.36 -18.41 0.75
N PHE A 179 -1.12 -18.84 0.94
CA PHE A 179 -0.66 -20.19 0.58
C PHE A 179 0.11 -20.87 1.69
N LYS A 180 0.14 -22.20 1.63
CA LYS A 180 1.09 -23.00 2.40
C LYS A 180 2.53 -22.77 1.88
N SER A 181 3.50 -22.95 2.76
CA SER A 181 4.92 -22.73 2.44
C SER A 181 5.35 -23.54 1.21
N GLY A 182 6.02 -22.87 0.25
CA GLY A 182 6.51 -23.51 -0.98
C GLY A 182 5.45 -24.14 -1.89
N SER A 183 4.16 -23.85 -1.66
CA SER A 183 3.03 -24.44 -2.38
C SER A 183 2.15 -23.37 -3.02
N TYR A 184 1.28 -23.81 -3.93
CA TYR A 184 0.16 -23.05 -4.50
C TYR A 184 -1.19 -23.48 -3.89
N GLU A 185 -1.19 -24.36 -2.87
CA GLU A 185 -2.36 -24.68 -2.07
C GLU A 185 -2.73 -23.51 -1.16
N VAL A 186 -3.98 -23.08 -1.22
CA VAL A 186 -4.48 -21.96 -0.42
C VAL A 186 -4.79 -22.34 1.01
N THR A 187 -4.65 -21.38 1.92
CA THR A 187 -5.12 -21.50 3.30
C THR A 187 -6.62 -21.20 3.40
N ASP A 188 -7.27 -21.60 4.50
CA ASP A 188 -8.67 -21.19 4.72
C ASP A 188 -8.80 -19.68 4.96
N ARG A 189 -7.79 -19.07 5.59
CA ARG A 189 -7.72 -17.62 5.75
C ARG A 189 -7.68 -16.89 4.41
N ALA A 190 -7.03 -17.49 3.40
CA ALA A 190 -6.98 -16.95 2.05
C ALA A 190 -8.37 -16.76 1.46
N LYS A 191 -9.27 -17.74 1.65
CA LYS A 191 -10.65 -17.66 1.16
C LYS A 191 -11.38 -16.47 1.78
N GLU A 192 -11.27 -16.25 3.08
CA GLU A 192 -11.89 -15.08 3.72
C GLU A 192 -11.42 -13.75 3.12
N VAL A 193 -10.12 -13.61 2.87
CA VAL A 193 -9.55 -12.39 2.27
C VAL A 193 -9.98 -12.22 0.83
N LEU A 194 -9.88 -13.28 0.02
CA LEU A 194 -10.30 -13.27 -1.38
C LEU A 194 -11.80 -13.02 -1.51
N GLY A 195 -12.63 -13.49 -0.59
CA GLY A 195 -14.07 -13.21 -0.56
C GLY A 195 -14.38 -11.73 -0.32
N LYS A 196 -13.62 -11.05 0.53
CA LYS A 196 -13.74 -9.60 0.73
C LYS A 196 -13.35 -8.82 -0.52
N VAL A 197 -12.25 -9.21 -1.17
CA VAL A 197 -11.82 -8.62 -2.45
C VAL A 197 -12.86 -8.85 -3.54
N ALA A 198 -13.35 -10.08 -3.66
CA ALA A 198 -14.38 -10.48 -4.61
C ALA A 198 -15.66 -9.66 -4.46
N LYS A 199 -16.11 -9.42 -3.22
CA LYS A 199 -17.30 -8.58 -2.95
C LYS A 199 -17.13 -7.17 -3.51
N VAL A 200 -15.96 -6.56 -3.34
CA VAL A 200 -15.69 -5.22 -3.88
C VAL A 200 -15.63 -5.22 -5.41
N LEU A 201 -15.00 -6.24 -6.00
CA LEU A 201 -14.88 -6.38 -7.47
C LEU A 201 -16.21 -6.71 -8.17
N ASN A 202 -17.12 -7.45 -7.50
CA ASN A 202 -18.46 -7.72 -8.02
C ASN A 202 -19.36 -6.49 -8.03
N ASN A 203 -19.14 -5.54 -7.12
CA ASN A 203 -19.86 -4.26 -7.12
C ASN A 203 -19.40 -3.31 -8.24
N GLN A 204 -18.33 -3.68 -8.97
CA GLN A 204 -17.76 -2.90 -10.08
C GLN A 204 -17.60 -3.79 -11.31
N PRO A 205 -18.70 -4.23 -11.94
CA PRO A 205 -18.69 -5.31 -12.92
C PRO A 205 -17.92 -4.98 -14.21
N GLU A 206 -17.68 -3.71 -14.49
CA GLU A 206 -16.93 -3.32 -15.68
C GLU A 206 -15.40 -3.33 -15.47
N ILE A 207 -14.92 -3.42 -14.23
CA ILE A 207 -13.49 -3.35 -13.95
C ILE A 207 -12.81 -4.68 -14.30
N GLU A 208 -11.77 -4.62 -15.12
CA GLU A 208 -10.85 -5.71 -15.37
C GLU A 208 -9.66 -5.68 -14.40
N PHE A 209 -9.13 -6.85 -14.07
CA PHE A 209 -7.99 -6.95 -13.18
C PHE A 209 -7.10 -8.15 -13.50
N GLN A 210 -5.83 -8.00 -13.12
CA GLN A 210 -4.81 -9.00 -13.29
C GLN A 210 -4.33 -9.49 -11.92
N VAL A 211 -4.23 -10.80 -11.75
CA VAL A 211 -3.61 -11.43 -10.58
C VAL A 211 -2.18 -11.82 -10.95
N GLU A 212 -1.21 -11.23 -10.27
CA GLU A 212 0.21 -11.48 -10.46
C GLU A 212 0.81 -12.24 -9.28
N GLY A 213 1.45 -13.37 -9.54
CA GLY A 213 2.29 -14.05 -8.55
C GLY A 213 3.72 -13.53 -8.57
N HIS A 214 4.31 -13.30 -7.41
CA HIS A 214 5.71 -12.88 -7.24
C HIS A 214 6.41 -13.78 -6.21
N THR A 215 7.69 -14.08 -6.43
CA THR A 215 8.51 -14.87 -5.50
C THR A 215 9.67 -14.04 -4.95
N ASP A 216 10.35 -14.56 -3.94
CA ASP A 216 11.70 -14.09 -3.61
C ASP A 216 12.73 -14.75 -4.54
N SER A 217 14.01 -14.42 -4.32
CA SER A 217 15.12 -14.96 -5.10
C SER A 217 15.58 -16.36 -4.68
N VAL A 218 14.90 -17.01 -3.72
CA VAL A 218 15.30 -18.36 -3.27
C VAL A 218 14.84 -19.35 -4.33
N PRO A 219 15.74 -20.14 -4.94
CA PRO A 219 15.34 -21.13 -5.92
C PRO A 219 14.41 -22.17 -5.29
N ILE A 220 13.30 -22.45 -5.95
CA ILE A 220 12.39 -23.52 -5.55
C ILE A 220 12.32 -24.59 -6.63
N LYS A 221 12.29 -25.85 -6.19
CA LYS A 221 12.00 -27.00 -7.04
C LYS A 221 11.28 -28.04 -6.19
N SER A 222 10.08 -28.41 -6.60
CA SER A 222 9.27 -29.43 -5.91
C SER A 222 8.44 -30.20 -6.94
N PRO A 223 7.86 -31.36 -6.59
CA PRO A 223 7.05 -32.13 -7.53
C PRO A 223 5.93 -31.26 -8.14
N GLY A 224 5.95 -31.08 -9.46
CA GLY A 224 4.98 -30.25 -10.18
C GLY A 224 5.22 -28.73 -10.13
N ILE A 225 6.37 -28.28 -9.61
CA ILE A 225 6.88 -26.90 -9.68
C ILE A 225 8.32 -26.94 -10.20
N LEU A 226 8.53 -26.44 -11.42
CA LEU A 226 9.83 -26.45 -12.08
C LEU A 226 10.81 -25.41 -11.50
N ASP A 227 10.32 -24.19 -11.27
CA ASP A 227 11.09 -23.05 -10.79
C ASP A 227 10.17 -21.96 -10.18
N ASN A 228 10.75 -20.79 -9.89
CA ASN A 228 10.02 -19.63 -9.38
C ASN A 228 9.01 -19.05 -10.39
N TRP A 229 9.24 -19.20 -11.70
CA TRP A 229 8.23 -18.83 -12.71
C TRP A 229 7.00 -19.70 -12.57
N ASP A 230 7.19 -21.02 -12.56
CA ASP A 230 6.12 -21.99 -12.48
C ASP A 230 5.30 -21.84 -11.19
N LEU A 231 5.98 -21.64 -10.05
CA LEU A 231 5.31 -21.35 -8.78
C LEU A 231 4.45 -20.08 -8.86
N SER A 232 5.01 -19.00 -9.41
CA SER A 232 4.33 -17.70 -9.48
C SER A 232 3.07 -17.75 -10.36
N VAL A 233 3.14 -18.43 -11.51
CA VAL A 233 1.99 -18.60 -12.43
C VAL A 233 0.92 -19.49 -11.80
N LYS A 234 1.32 -20.60 -11.15
CA LYS A 234 0.38 -21.50 -10.48
C LYS A 234 -0.37 -20.79 -9.35
N ARG A 235 0.33 -20.01 -8.52
CA ARG A 235 -0.31 -19.21 -7.46
C ARG A 235 -1.35 -18.23 -8.01
N ALA A 236 -0.98 -17.48 -9.06
CA ALA A 236 -1.90 -16.54 -9.70
C ALA A 236 -3.14 -17.25 -10.26
N THR A 237 -2.94 -18.39 -10.93
CA THR A 237 -4.03 -19.18 -11.52
C THR A 237 -4.94 -19.78 -10.44
N THR A 238 -4.39 -20.25 -9.32
CA THR A 238 -5.18 -20.74 -8.18
C THR A 238 -6.09 -19.65 -7.63
N VAL A 239 -5.58 -18.42 -7.46
CA VAL A 239 -6.38 -17.30 -6.97
C VAL A 239 -7.50 -16.94 -7.95
N VAL A 240 -7.21 -16.86 -9.25
CA VAL A 240 -8.23 -16.62 -10.29
C VAL A 240 -9.33 -17.69 -10.25
N ARG A 241 -8.97 -18.97 -10.15
CA ARG A 241 -9.94 -20.06 -10.04
C ARG A 241 -10.82 -19.93 -8.79
N ILE A 242 -10.26 -19.54 -7.65
CA ILE A 242 -11.06 -19.32 -6.44
C ILE A 242 -12.04 -18.15 -6.63
N LEU A 243 -11.58 -17.04 -7.21
CA LEU A 243 -12.43 -15.89 -7.49
C LEU A 243 -13.57 -16.25 -8.46
N GLN A 244 -13.29 -17.08 -9.47
CA GLN A 244 -14.28 -17.59 -10.42
C GLN A 244 -15.25 -18.59 -9.75
N ASP A 245 -14.72 -19.72 -9.27
CA ASP A 245 -15.51 -20.90 -8.92
C ASP A 245 -16.22 -20.74 -7.58
N THR A 246 -15.62 -20.00 -6.63
CA THR A 246 -16.17 -19.81 -5.28
C THR A 246 -16.96 -18.51 -5.15
N TYR A 247 -16.50 -17.43 -5.80
CA TYR A 247 -17.08 -16.09 -5.63
C TYR A 247 -17.81 -15.56 -6.87
N GLY A 248 -17.85 -16.33 -7.96
CA GLY A 248 -18.66 -16.06 -9.14
C GLY A 248 -18.20 -14.87 -9.98
N LEU A 249 -16.91 -14.51 -9.93
CA LEU A 249 -16.39 -13.43 -10.78
C LEU A 249 -16.33 -13.89 -12.24
N ASP A 250 -16.74 -13.02 -13.16
CA ASP A 250 -16.70 -13.32 -14.60
C ASP A 250 -15.25 -13.53 -15.05
N PRO A 251 -14.90 -14.72 -15.58
CA PRO A 251 -13.54 -15.03 -16.03
C PRO A 251 -13.03 -14.09 -17.12
N LYS A 252 -13.91 -13.45 -17.91
CA LYS A 252 -13.50 -12.50 -18.96
C LYS A 252 -12.79 -11.26 -18.38
N ARG A 253 -13.00 -10.96 -17.11
CA ARG A 253 -12.44 -9.80 -16.42
C ARG A 253 -11.10 -10.07 -15.74
N MET A 254 -10.63 -11.32 -15.78
CA MET A 254 -9.51 -11.80 -14.98
C MET A 254 -8.37 -12.28 -15.85
N THR A 255 -7.16 -11.81 -15.56
CA THR A 255 -5.92 -12.34 -16.15
C THR A 255 -5.01 -12.87 -15.05
N ALA A 256 -4.50 -14.10 -15.20
CA ALA A 256 -3.45 -14.63 -14.32
C ALA A 256 -2.07 -14.42 -14.96
N ALA A 257 -1.10 -13.93 -14.19
CA ALA A 257 0.29 -13.76 -14.64
C ALA A 257 1.28 -14.14 -13.54
N GLY A 258 2.43 -14.69 -13.95
CA GLY A 258 3.58 -14.86 -13.08
C GLY A 258 4.61 -13.78 -13.35
N ARG A 259 5.30 -13.31 -12.31
CA ARG A 259 6.42 -12.36 -12.41
C ARG A 259 7.72 -12.92 -11.82
N SER A 260 7.66 -14.12 -11.23
CA SER A 260 8.81 -14.77 -10.58
C SER A 260 9.52 -13.80 -9.60
N GLN A 261 10.85 -13.87 -9.52
CA GLN A 261 11.69 -13.06 -8.64
C GLN A 261 12.15 -11.72 -9.25
N TYR A 262 11.79 -11.44 -10.50
CA TYR A 262 12.37 -10.35 -11.30
C TYR A 262 11.74 -8.97 -11.06
N VAL A 263 10.68 -8.89 -10.25
CA VAL A 263 10.02 -7.63 -9.84
C VAL A 263 9.97 -7.53 -8.30
N PRO A 264 11.13 -7.44 -7.62
CA PRO A 264 11.18 -7.33 -6.17
C PRO A 264 10.65 -5.97 -5.68
N LEU A 265 9.95 -5.98 -4.55
CA LEU A 265 9.56 -4.76 -3.81
C LEU A 265 10.66 -4.30 -2.84
N ALA A 266 11.46 -5.23 -2.35
CA ALA A 266 12.48 -5.01 -1.35
C ALA A 266 13.73 -5.85 -1.66
N ASP A 267 14.82 -5.55 -0.96
CA ASP A 267 16.07 -6.28 -1.11
C ASP A 267 15.90 -7.78 -0.76
N ASN A 268 16.38 -8.67 -1.63
CA ASN A 268 16.36 -10.11 -1.38
C ASN A 268 17.45 -10.56 -0.39
N GLY A 269 18.39 -9.68 -0.03
CA GLY A 269 19.42 -9.94 0.98
C GLY A 269 18.84 -10.18 2.37
N THR A 270 17.73 -9.54 2.73
CA THR A 270 17.15 -9.61 4.08
C THR A 270 15.96 -10.58 4.16
N PRO A 271 15.75 -11.28 5.30
CA PRO A 271 14.55 -12.10 5.51
C PRO A 271 13.25 -11.33 5.34
N GLU A 272 13.22 -10.08 5.81
CA GLU A 272 12.08 -9.17 5.74
C GLU A 272 11.78 -8.78 4.28
N GLY A 273 12.82 -8.44 3.51
CA GLY A 273 12.66 -8.10 2.10
C GLY A 273 12.23 -9.29 1.25
N ARG A 274 12.75 -10.49 1.51
CA ARG A 274 12.24 -11.73 0.89
C ARG A 274 10.77 -11.98 1.23
N ALA A 275 10.36 -11.76 2.48
CA ALA A 275 8.97 -11.89 2.87
C ALA A 275 8.05 -10.90 2.14
N ALA A 276 8.48 -9.65 1.95
CA ALA A 276 7.75 -8.67 1.16
C ALA A 276 7.69 -9.01 -0.35
N ASN A 277 8.72 -9.67 -0.87
CA ASN A 277 8.78 -10.08 -2.28
C ASN A 277 7.83 -11.25 -2.60
N ARG A 278 7.66 -12.20 -1.66
CA ARG A 278 6.70 -13.31 -1.75
C ARG A 278 5.27 -12.80 -1.54
N ARG A 279 4.61 -12.42 -2.64
CA ARG A 279 3.27 -11.84 -2.62
C ARG A 279 2.48 -12.22 -3.86
N THR A 280 1.18 -12.18 -3.71
CA THR A 280 0.25 -12.12 -4.83
C THR A 280 -0.34 -10.73 -4.91
N ARG A 281 -0.28 -10.16 -6.10
CA ARG A 281 -0.71 -8.79 -6.37
C ARG A 281 -1.93 -8.81 -7.27
N ILE A 282 -3.00 -8.14 -6.85
CA ILE A 282 -4.14 -7.89 -7.72
C ILE A 282 -4.00 -6.47 -8.27
N VAL A 283 -3.77 -6.38 -9.58
CA VAL A 283 -3.62 -5.15 -10.35
C VAL A 283 -4.97 -4.82 -10.96
N ILE A 284 -5.59 -3.76 -10.50
CA ILE A 284 -6.84 -3.28 -11.06
C ILE A 284 -6.50 -2.21 -12.09
N LEU A 285 -6.73 -2.56 -13.36
CA LEU A 285 -6.37 -1.74 -14.49
C LEU A 285 -7.45 -0.68 -14.72
N PRO A 286 -7.08 0.58 -14.98
CA PRO A 286 -8.04 1.55 -15.47
C PRO A 286 -8.52 1.11 -16.85
N GLN A 287 -9.82 1.23 -17.13
CA GLN A 287 -10.35 0.98 -18.47
C GLN A 287 -9.78 2.00 -19.46
N LEU A 288 -8.77 1.59 -20.25
CA LEU A 288 -8.27 2.40 -21.35
C LEU A 288 -9.35 2.59 -22.43
N ASP A 289 -10.28 1.65 -22.57
CA ASP A 289 -11.34 1.74 -23.58
C ASP A 289 -12.32 2.89 -23.32
N GLN A 290 -12.61 3.22 -22.06
CA GLN A 290 -13.33 4.45 -21.74
C GLN A 290 -12.54 5.69 -22.15
N PHE A 291 -11.21 5.66 -21.97
CA PHE A 291 -10.34 6.74 -22.42
C PHE A 291 -10.35 6.87 -23.96
N PHE A 292 -10.24 5.78 -24.71
CA PHE A 292 -10.31 5.80 -26.16
C PHE A 292 -11.69 6.17 -26.70
N LYS A 293 -12.79 5.77 -26.04
CA LYS A 293 -14.14 6.23 -26.38
C LYS A 293 -14.34 7.74 -26.21
N LEU A 294 -13.60 8.36 -25.28
CA LEU A 294 -13.58 9.84 -25.14
C LEU A 294 -12.76 10.49 -26.27
N LEU A 295 -11.73 9.80 -26.79
CA LEU A 295 -10.95 10.24 -27.95
C LEU A 295 -11.70 10.07 -29.27
N GLU A 296 -12.52 9.01 -29.38
CA GLU A 296 -13.43 8.76 -30.49
C GLU A 296 -14.70 9.60 -30.34
N THR A 297 -14.55 10.93 -30.40
CA THR A 297 -15.70 11.77 -30.69
C THR A 297 -16.24 11.36 -32.07
N LYS A 298 -17.50 10.92 -32.10
CA LYS A 298 -18.23 10.65 -33.36
C LYS A 298 -18.03 11.84 -34.29
N LYS A 299 -17.46 11.56 -35.47
CA LYS A 299 -17.47 12.48 -36.62
C LYS A 299 -18.88 12.96 -36.93
#